data_AF-A0A1I1P8A2-F1
#
_entry.id   AF-A0A1I1P8A2-F1
#
_cell.length_a   1.000
_cell.length_b   1.000
_cell.length_c   1.000
_cell.angle_alpha   90.00
_cell.angle_beta   90.00
_cell.angle_gamma   90.00
#
_symmetry.space_group_name_H-M   'P 1'
#
loop_
_entity.id
_entity.type
_entity.pdbx_description
1 polymer ?
#
loop_
_entity_poly.entity_id
_entity_poly.type
_entity_poly.pdbx_seq_one_letter_code
_entity_poly.pdbx_strand_id
1 'polypeptide(L)'
;MSAGFLAAPEAPAVDWPGYLSWMAVLALLLVLVYWLMRQGWRRRGLLQSGLPALPAAPDPDPDPAAGLPDGGTLRLAGRYHGTTTAGQWLDRIVAHGLGVRSRAELTLTRDGVRVERSGAPDFFIPAGRLRGARLDKAIAGKVLTDNALLVIVWEHGGRLLDSGFRSDRAAEHPAWVDALSALAGRAAGTAPGGHPAPAAAGGAGGTGSAEQQHQEGTP
;
A
#
# COMPACT_ATOMS: atom_id res chain seq x y z
N MET A 1 16.24 19.47 -93.18
CA MET A 1 16.69 19.11 -91.83
C MET A 1 15.85 19.90 -90.85
N SER A 2 14.82 19.28 -90.28
CA SER A 2 13.97 19.91 -89.26
C SER A 2 14.16 19.13 -87.97
N ALA A 3 14.74 19.78 -86.96
CA ALA A 3 15.05 19.19 -85.67
C ALA A 3 13.75 18.96 -84.88
N GLY A 4 13.50 17.72 -84.49
CA GLY A 4 12.43 17.37 -83.55
C GLY A 4 12.86 17.76 -82.13
N PHE A 5 12.18 18.75 -81.55
CA PHE A 5 12.32 19.10 -80.15
C PHE A 5 11.61 18.03 -79.31
N LEU A 6 12.37 17.19 -78.60
CA LEU A 6 11.80 16.26 -77.62
C LEU A 6 11.30 17.08 -76.43
N ALA A 7 9.98 17.14 -76.25
CA ALA A 7 9.38 17.75 -75.08
C ALA A 7 9.94 17.08 -73.81
N ALA A 8 10.53 17.88 -72.93
CA ALA A 8 10.98 17.40 -71.63
C ALA A 8 9.76 16.94 -70.81
N PRO A 9 9.85 15.83 -70.06
CA PRO A 9 8.75 15.37 -69.22
C PRO A 9 8.39 16.45 -68.20
N GLU A 10 7.12 16.89 -68.19
CA GLU A 10 6.63 17.82 -67.19
C GLU A 10 6.70 17.15 -65.80
N ALA A 11 7.37 17.81 -64.86
CA ALA A 11 7.46 17.30 -63.49
C ALA A 11 6.05 17.32 -62.85
N PRO A 12 5.64 16.25 -62.14
CA PRO A 12 4.35 16.22 -61.49
C PRO A 12 4.24 17.38 -60.48
N ALA A 13 3.13 18.11 -60.53
CA ALA A 13 2.86 19.18 -59.58
C ALA A 13 2.81 18.59 -58.16
N VAL A 14 3.59 19.16 -57.24
CA VAL A 14 3.56 18.77 -55.85
C VAL A 14 2.18 19.12 -55.27
N ASP A 15 1.51 18.12 -54.70
CA ASP A 15 0.25 18.27 -53.98
C ASP A 15 0.45 18.91 -52.60
N TRP A 16 0.91 20.17 -52.58
CA TRP A 16 1.11 20.97 -51.38
C TRP A 16 -0.10 20.94 -50.40
N PRO A 17 -1.37 20.99 -50.85
CA PRO A 17 -2.52 20.88 -49.94
C PRO A 17 -2.59 19.53 -49.23
N GLY A 18 -2.23 18.44 -49.92
CA GLY A 18 -2.17 17.09 -49.35
C GLY A 18 -1.12 17.01 -48.24
N TYR A 19 0.10 17.50 -48.51
CA TYR A 19 1.16 17.55 -47.50
C TYR A 19 0.80 18.44 -46.31
N LEU A 20 0.21 19.63 -46.54
CA LEU A 20 -0.24 20.51 -45.46
C LEU A 20 -1.31 19.85 -44.59
N SER A 21 -2.27 19.15 -45.20
CA SER A 21 -3.32 18.43 -44.46
C SER A 21 -2.73 17.33 -43.57
N TRP A 22 -1.78 16.54 -44.09
CA TRP A 22 -1.15 15.46 -43.35
C TRP A 22 -0.25 15.99 -42.22
N MET A 23 0.49 17.07 -42.47
CA MET A 23 1.26 17.79 -41.46
C MET A 23 0.37 18.35 -40.35
N ALA A 24 -0.78 18.92 -40.69
CA ALA A 24 -1.73 19.44 -39.71
C ALA A 24 -2.31 18.31 -38.83
N VAL A 25 -2.67 17.18 -39.43
CA VAL A 25 -3.13 15.98 -38.69
C VAL A 25 -2.03 15.46 -37.77
N LEU A 26 -0.79 15.36 -38.27
CA LEU A 26 0.35 14.89 -37.47
C LEU A 26 0.64 15.85 -36.29
N ALA A 27 0.61 17.16 -36.54
CA ALA A 27 0.79 18.16 -35.49
C ALA A 27 -0.31 18.09 -34.42
N LEU A 28 -1.57 17.94 -34.84
CA LEU A 28 -2.70 17.78 -33.93
C LEU A 28 -2.56 16.50 -33.09
N LEU A 29 -2.16 15.39 -33.71
CA LEU A 29 -1.88 14.14 -33.00
C LEU A 29 -0.77 14.32 -31.96
N LEU A 30 0.31 15.02 -32.33
CA LEU A 30 1.42 15.30 -31.43
C LEU A 30 0.97 16.12 -30.21
N VAL A 31 0.19 17.17 -30.44
CA VAL A 31 -0.39 18.01 -29.39
C VAL A 31 -1.33 17.20 -28.51
N LEU A 32 -2.16 16.34 -29.09
CA LEU A 32 -3.08 15.47 -28.33
C LEU A 32 -2.32 14.47 -27.46
N VAL A 33 -1.29 13.80 -27.99
CA VAL A 33 -0.44 12.89 -27.21
C VAL A 33 0.23 13.64 -26.06
N TYR A 34 0.79 14.81 -26.33
CA TYR A 34 1.43 15.64 -25.29
C TYR A 34 0.42 16.10 -24.23
N TRP A 35 -0.80 16.44 -24.65
CA TRP A 35 -1.90 16.80 -23.75
C TRP A 35 -2.35 15.61 -22.89
N LEU A 36 -2.46 14.41 -23.46
CA LEU A 36 -2.79 13.19 -22.73
C LEU A 36 -1.69 12.80 -21.74
N MET A 37 -0.42 12.93 -22.11
CA MET A 37 0.71 12.76 -21.17
C MET A 37 0.60 13.74 -20.02
N ARG A 38 0.36 15.03 -20.32
CA ARG A 38 0.19 16.09 -19.31
C ARG A 38 -1.02 15.83 -18.40
N GLN A 39 -2.14 15.36 -18.94
CA GLN A 39 -3.32 14.92 -18.18
C GLN A 39 -2.98 13.75 -17.26
N GLY A 40 -2.27 12.73 -17.75
CA GLY A 40 -1.80 11.62 -16.93
C GLY A 40 -0.92 12.07 -15.77
N TRP A 41 -0.05 13.06 -16.00
CA TRP A 41 0.82 13.62 -14.97
C TRP A 41 0.03 14.47 -13.96
N ARG A 42 -0.97 15.25 -14.41
CA ARG A 42 -1.87 16.01 -13.52
C ARG A 42 -2.73 15.08 -12.65
N ARG A 43 -3.24 13.98 -13.22
CA ARG A 43 -3.98 12.95 -12.47
C ARG A 43 -3.09 12.28 -11.41
N ARG A 44 -1.82 12.00 -11.72
CA ARG A 44 -0.84 11.52 -10.71
C ARG A 44 -0.57 12.54 -9.60
N GLY A 45 -0.45 13.83 -9.90
CA GLY A 45 -0.27 14.87 -8.89
C GLY A 45 -1.48 15.06 -7.96
N LEU A 46 -2.70 14.86 -8.47
CA LEU A 46 -3.93 14.86 -7.68
C LEU A 46 -4.01 13.66 -6.71
N LEU A 47 -3.41 12.52 -7.08
CA LEU A 47 -3.33 11.34 -6.21
C LEU A 47 -2.38 11.52 -5.01
N GLN A 48 -1.52 12.55 -4.98
CA GLN A 48 -0.56 12.80 -3.89
C GLN A 48 -0.92 14.00 -3.00
N SER A 49 -1.74 14.94 -3.49
CA SER A 49 -2.03 16.22 -2.81
C SER A 49 -3.19 16.15 -1.80
N GLY A 50 -4.02 15.10 -1.84
CA GLY A 50 -5.20 14.98 -0.97
C GLY A 50 -4.98 14.18 0.31
N LEU A 51 -3.75 13.93 0.76
CA LEU A 51 -3.54 13.21 2.03
C LEU A 51 -3.85 14.14 3.20
N PRO A 52 -4.81 13.80 4.09
CA PRO A 52 -5.10 14.61 5.27
C PRO A 52 -3.85 14.69 6.17
N ALA A 53 -3.85 15.60 7.14
CA ALA A 53 -2.75 15.69 8.09
C ALA A 53 -2.52 14.33 8.79
N LEU A 54 -1.25 14.00 9.01
CA LEU A 54 -0.88 12.77 9.72
C LEU A 54 -1.44 12.82 11.16
N PRO A 55 -1.96 11.71 11.69
CA PRO A 55 -2.36 11.65 13.08
C PRO A 55 -1.20 12.03 13.99
N ALA A 56 -1.43 12.97 14.90
CA ALA A 56 -0.52 13.21 16.01
C ALA A 56 -0.50 11.95 16.88
N ALA A 57 0.69 11.56 17.33
CA ALA A 57 0.79 10.51 18.31
C ALA A 57 0.13 10.98 19.63
N PRO A 58 -0.59 10.13 20.35
CA PRO A 58 -1.00 10.44 21.71
C PRO A 58 0.24 10.75 22.58
N ASP A 59 0.08 11.52 23.65
CA ASP A 59 1.19 11.80 24.59
C ASP A 59 1.83 10.48 25.03
N PRO A 60 3.16 10.44 25.18
CA PRO A 60 3.83 9.21 25.59
C PRO A 60 3.30 8.80 26.96
N ASP A 61 2.61 7.65 27.01
CA ASP A 61 2.31 7.01 28.29
C ASP A 61 3.63 6.84 29.05
N PRO A 62 3.66 7.13 30.37
CA PRO A 62 4.86 7.00 31.18
C PRO A 62 5.40 5.56 31.23
N ASP A 63 4.58 4.58 30.83
CA ASP A 63 4.97 3.18 30.68
C ASP A 63 4.67 2.65 29.26
N PRO A 64 5.65 2.66 28.34
CA PRO A 64 5.48 2.11 26.99
C PRO A 64 5.34 0.57 26.98
N ALA A 65 5.51 -0.12 28.12
CA ALA A 65 5.43 -1.57 28.24
C ALA A 65 4.00 -2.05 28.57
N ALA A 66 3.15 -1.19 29.11
CA ALA A 66 1.79 -1.51 29.54
C ALA A 66 0.79 -1.85 28.40
N GLY A 67 1.22 -1.73 27.13
CA GLY A 67 0.31 -1.77 25.96
C GLY A 67 0.23 -3.09 25.20
N LEU A 68 1.15 -4.04 25.39
CA LEU A 68 1.20 -5.30 24.64
C LEU A 68 0.69 -6.47 25.51
N PRO A 69 0.02 -7.51 24.95
CA PRO A 69 -0.49 -8.67 25.71
C PRO A 69 0.51 -9.36 26.64
N ASP A 70 1.82 -9.27 26.34
CA ASP A 70 2.89 -9.88 27.16
C ASP A 70 3.68 -8.84 27.99
N GLY A 71 3.21 -7.59 28.09
CA GLY A 71 3.88 -6.52 28.84
C GLY A 71 5.22 -6.05 28.26
N GLY A 72 5.51 -6.37 26.99
CA GLY A 72 6.74 -5.97 26.31
C GLY A 72 6.56 -4.73 25.43
N THR A 73 7.47 -3.77 25.51
CA THR A 73 7.64 -2.73 24.46
C THR A 73 8.48 -3.31 23.33
N LEU A 74 7.90 -3.45 22.13
CA LEU A 74 8.70 -3.79 20.95
C LEU A 74 9.26 -2.50 20.34
N ARG A 75 10.58 -2.35 20.38
CA ARG A 75 11.33 -1.23 19.79
C ARG A 75 12.26 -1.72 18.69
N LEU A 76 12.35 -0.96 17.61
CA LEU A 76 13.21 -1.28 16.47
C LEU A 76 13.87 0.00 15.97
N ALA A 77 15.20 -0.01 15.98
CA ALA A 77 16.01 1.05 15.39
C ALA A 77 16.48 0.63 14.00
N GLY A 78 16.42 1.56 13.05
CA GLY A 78 16.87 1.28 11.70
C GLY A 78 16.72 2.45 10.76
N ARG A 79 16.38 2.12 9.51
CA ARG A 79 16.26 3.08 8.41
C ARG A 79 14.88 3.03 7.78
N TYR A 80 14.30 4.21 7.63
CA TYR A 80 13.09 4.42 6.87
C TYR A 80 13.41 4.69 5.40
N HIS A 81 12.79 3.92 4.51
CA HIS A 81 13.04 3.98 3.06
C HIS A 81 12.05 4.85 2.28
N GLY A 82 10.89 5.14 2.89
CA GLY A 82 9.80 5.90 2.30
C GLY A 82 8.46 5.17 2.38
N THR A 83 7.38 5.91 2.16
CA THR A 83 6.04 5.35 1.96
C THR A 83 5.72 5.33 0.48
N THR A 84 5.07 4.25 0.04
CA THR A 84 4.50 4.11 -1.30
C THR A 84 3.01 3.81 -1.22
N THR A 85 2.29 3.95 -2.33
CA THR A 85 0.95 3.37 -2.46
C THR A 85 1.04 1.84 -2.34
N ALA A 86 0.10 1.22 -1.63
CA ALA A 86 0.15 -0.22 -1.37
C ALA A 86 0.21 -1.04 -2.67
N GLY A 87 1.16 -1.97 -2.76
CA GLY A 87 1.39 -2.80 -3.95
C GLY A 87 2.01 -2.07 -5.15
N GLN A 88 2.22 -0.75 -5.07
CA GLN A 88 2.84 0.08 -6.11
C GLN A 88 4.18 0.61 -5.63
N TRP A 89 5.20 -0.25 -5.56
CA TRP A 89 6.51 0.05 -4.99
C TRP A 89 7.28 1.21 -5.68
N LEU A 90 6.86 1.65 -6.87
CA LEU A 90 7.41 2.81 -7.58
C LEU A 90 6.71 4.13 -7.25
N ASP A 91 5.47 4.07 -6.73
CA ASP A 91 4.64 5.24 -6.47
C ASP A 91 4.96 5.82 -5.09
N ARG A 92 6.03 6.62 -5.01
CA ARG A 92 6.51 7.24 -3.77
C ARG A 92 5.60 8.39 -3.35
N ILE A 93 5.19 8.37 -2.09
CA ILE A 93 4.40 9.42 -1.48
C ILE A 93 5.32 10.48 -0.89
N VAL A 94 5.23 11.72 -1.39
CA VAL A 94 6.07 12.85 -0.95
C VAL A 94 5.37 13.73 0.10
N ALA A 95 4.04 13.62 0.20
CA ALA A 95 3.24 14.39 1.16
C ALA A 95 3.69 14.16 2.61
N HIS A 96 3.59 15.22 3.43
CA HIS A 96 3.87 15.20 4.87
C HIS A 96 5.26 14.62 5.24
N GLY A 97 6.24 14.72 4.33
CA GLY A 97 7.58 14.19 4.55
C GLY A 97 7.68 12.66 4.49
N LEU A 98 6.64 11.94 4.08
CA LEU A 98 6.66 10.47 3.96
C LEU A 98 7.65 9.96 2.90
N GLY A 99 8.09 10.83 1.99
CA GLY A 99 9.05 10.47 0.94
C GLY A 99 10.52 10.59 1.35
N VAL A 100 10.79 11.23 2.50
CA VAL A 100 12.15 11.52 2.97
C VAL A 100 12.74 10.29 3.64
N ARG A 101 13.91 9.86 3.17
CA ARG A 101 14.67 8.76 3.78
C ARG A 101 15.39 9.28 5.02
N SER A 102 15.26 8.55 6.12
CA SER A 102 15.82 8.96 7.42
C SER A 102 16.19 7.75 8.26
N ARG A 103 16.99 7.95 9.31
CA ARG A 103 17.02 6.98 10.42
C ARG A 103 15.68 7.05 11.13
N ALA A 104 15.15 5.90 11.51
CA ALA A 104 13.88 5.81 12.19
C ALA A 104 13.93 4.83 13.36
N GLU A 105 13.22 5.19 14.42
CA GLU A 105 12.95 4.33 15.56
C GLU A 105 11.44 4.05 15.60
N LEU A 106 11.10 2.77 15.66
CA LEU A 106 9.74 2.29 15.72
C LEU A 106 9.46 1.83 17.14
N THR A 107 8.35 2.29 17.70
CA THR A 107 7.84 1.80 18.98
C THR A 107 6.42 1.30 18.77
N LEU A 108 6.20 0.01 19.06
CA LEU A 108 4.87 -0.59 19.04
C LEU A 108 4.16 -0.30 20.36
N THR A 109 2.95 0.22 20.27
CA THR A 109 2.08 0.54 21.42
C THR A 109 0.70 -0.09 21.20
N ARG A 110 -0.15 -0.09 22.24
CA ARG A 110 -1.54 -0.55 22.12
C ARG A 110 -2.33 0.24 21.09
N ASP A 111 -2.09 1.55 21.05
CA ASP A 111 -2.82 2.48 20.20
C ASP A 111 -2.33 2.46 18.75
N GLY A 112 -1.16 1.88 18.48
CA GLY A 112 -0.56 1.86 17.15
C GLY A 112 0.97 1.85 17.15
N VAL A 113 1.54 2.29 16.03
CA VAL A 113 2.99 2.34 15.80
C VAL A 113 3.45 3.79 15.80
N ARG A 114 4.36 4.14 16.72
CA ARG A 114 5.06 5.42 16.70
C ARG A 114 6.32 5.30 15.85
N VAL A 115 6.51 6.25 14.94
CA VAL A 115 7.68 6.31 14.05
C VAL A 115 8.38 7.65 14.26
N GLU A 116 9.51 7.60 14.95
CA GLU A 116 10.37 8.75 15.22
C GLU A 116 11.48 8.79 14.19
N ARG A 117 11.65 9.91 13.49
CA ARG A 117 12.55 10.06 12.35
C ARG A 117 13.54 11.18 12.58
N SER A 118 14.83 10.86 12.39
CA SER A 118 15.86 11.90 12.44
C SER A 118 15.90 12.68 11.12
N GLY A 119 15.69 13.99 11.18
CA GLY A 119 15.75 14.90 10.02
C GLY A 119 14.52 14.88 9.11
N ALA A 120 13.41 14.29 9.56
CA ALA A 120 12.10 14.35 8.88
C ALA A 120 10.98 14.34 9.94
N PRO A 121 9.76 14.81 9.64
CA PRO A 121 8.67 14.83 10.61
C PRO A 121 8.32 13.44 11.17
N ASP A 122 8.05 13.34 12.45
CA ASP A 122 7.57 12.10 13.07
C ASP A 122 6.12 11.82 12.64
N PHE A 123 5.71 10.56 12.74
CA PHE A 123 4.32 10.19 12.47
C PHE A 123 3.85 8.98 13.27
N PHE A 124 2.54 8.86 13.39
CA PHE A 124 1.88 7.78 14.09
C PHE A 124 0.94 7.02 13.17
N ILE A 125 1.00 5.69 13.24
CA ILE A 125 0.09 4.78 12.56
C ILE A 125 -0.89 4.21 13.59
N PRO A 126 -2.14 4.68 13.65
CA PRO A 126 -3.13 4.15 14.59
C PRO A 126 -3.44 2.67 14.32
N ALA A 127 -3.65 1.90 15.38
CA ALA A 127 -4.00 0.47 15.30
C ALA A 127 -5.27 0.24 14.46
N GLY A 128 -6.28 1.12 14.57
CA GLY A 128 -7.50 1.06 13.76
C GLY A 128 -7.30 1.32 12.27
N ARG A 129 -6.14 1.85 11.87
CA ARG A 129 -5.76 2.08 10.47
C ARG A 129 -4.72 1.07 9.98
N LEU A 130 -4.20 0.22 10.86
CA LEU A 130 -3.25 -0.82 10.50
C LEU A 130 -3.98 -1.95 9.76
N ARG A 131 -3.47 -2.34 8.60
CA ARG A 131 -4.05 -3.42 7.77
C ARG A 131 -3.19 -4.68 7.78
N GLY A 132 -1.91 -4.55 8.10
CA GLY A 132 -1.01 -5.68 8.32
C GLY A 132 0.45 -5.29 8.20
N ALA A 133 1.32 -6.29 8.25
CA ALA A 133 2.73 -6.14 7.99
C ALA A 133 3.24 -7.34 7.18
N ARG A 134 4.29 -7.12 6.39
CA ARG A 134 4.93 -8.19 5.62
C ARG A 134 6.42 -7.94 5.48
N LEU A 135 7.15 -8.99 5.16
CA LEU A 135 8.52 -8.88 4.70
C LEU A 135 8.51 -8.68 3.19
N ASP A 136 9.29 -7.74 2.71
CA ASP A 136 9.41 -7.45 1.28
C ASP A 136 10.88 -7.26 0.90
N LYS A 137 11.14 -7.29 -0.40
CA LYS A 137 12.45 -7.07 -0.99
C LYS A 137 12.54 -5.76 -1.76
N ALA A 138 11.40 -5.12 -2.06
CA ALA A 138 11.39 -3.90 -2.84
C ALA A 138 10.46 -2.83 -2.26
N ILE A 139 10.97 -1.61 -2.11
CA ILE A 139 10.13 -0.45 -1.81
C ILE A 139 10.74 0.85 -2.32
N ALA A 140 9.88 1.78 -2.72
CA ALA A 140 10.23 3.14 -3.13
C ALA A 140 11.33 3.18 -4.21
N GLY A 141 11.24 2.31 -5.22
CA GLY A 141 12.21 2.22 -6.30
C GLY A 141 13.54 1.54 -5.95
N LYS A 142 13.66 0.86 -4.81
CA LYS A 142 14.87 0.12 -4.43
C LYS A 142 14.58 -1.35 -4.16
N VAL A 143 15.37 -2.23 -4.77
CA VAL A 143 15.40 -3.68 -4.49
C VAL A 143 16.56 -3.98 -3.55
N LEU A 144 16.32 -4.80 -2.55
CA LEU A 144 17.27 -5.28 -1.55
C LEU A 144 17.31 -6.82 -1.56
N THR A 145 18.17 -7.39 -0.72
CA THR A 145 18.20 -8.84 -0.43
C THR A 145 16.85 -9.30 0.14
N ASP A 146 16.53 -10.58 -0.03
CA ASP A 146 15.27 -11.16 0.46
C ASP A 146 15.06 -10.91 1.96
N ASN A 147 13.81 -10.57 2.34
CA ASN A 147 13.37 -10.29 3.71
C ASN A 147 14.10 -9.14 4.43
N ALA A 148 14.80 -8.28 3.69
CA ALA A 148 15.55 -7.17 4.25
C ALA A 148 14.67 -5.97 4.65
N LEU A 149 13.37 -5.96 4.30
CA LEU A 149 12.46 -4.87 4.63
C LEU A 149 11.24 -5.37 5.41
N LEU A 150 10.94 -4.68 6.50
CA LEU A 150 9.64 -4.67 7.15
C LEU A 150 8.76 -3.64 6.44
N VAL A 151 7.67 -4.09 5.83
CA VAL A 151 6.66 -3.22 5.21
C VAL A 151 5.41 -3.22 6.06
N ILE A 152 5.04 -2.05 6.57
CA ILE A 152 3.81 -1.84 7.33
C ILE A 152 2.73 -1.31 6.39
N VAL A 153 1.62 -2.04 6.30
CA VAL A 153 0.47 -1.70 5.46
C VAL A 153 -0.59 -1.02 6.31
N TRP A 154 -0.98 0.20 5.93
CA TRP A 154 -1.91 0.99 6.70
C TRP A 154 -2.76 1.91 5.83
N GLU A 155 -3.93 2.31 6.32
CA GLU A 155 -4.84 3.18 5.62
C GLU A 155 -4.70 4.63 6.07
N HIS A 156 -4.66 5.56 5.12
CA HIS A 156 -4.65 6.98 5.43
C HIS A 156 -5.39 7.79 4.35
N GLY A 157 -6.40 8.54 4.78
CA GLY A 157 -7.20 9.37 3.87
C GLY A 157 -7.85 8.57 2.74
N GLY A 158 -8.38 7.38 3.05
CA GLY A 158 -9.03 6.49 2.07
C GLY A 158 -8.08 5.77 1.12
N ARG A 159 -6.77 5.78 1.36
CA ARG A 159 -5.75 5.07 0.56
C ARG A 159 -4.97 4.09 1.41
N LEU A 160 -4.63 2.95 0.83
CA LEU A 160 -3.70 1.99 1.41
C LEU A 160 -2.26 2.37 1.08
N LEU A 161 -1.44 2.45 2.12
CA LEU A 161 -0.06 2.89 2.07
C LEU A 161 0.86 1.77 2.58
N ASP A 162 2.01 1.62 1.94
CA ASP A 162 3.10 0.73 2.34
C ASP A 162 4.26 1.59 2.88
N SER A 163 4.57 1.49 4.17
CA SER A 163 5.73 2.15 4.79
C SER A 163 6.85 1.16 5.01
N GLY A 164 8.01 1.39 4.39
CA GLY A 164 9.13 0.46 4.42
C GLY A 164 10.24 0.83 5.39
N PHE A 165 10.64 -0.14 6.20
CA PHE A 165 11.66 -0.03 7.22
C PHE A 165 12.70 -1.14 7.07
N ARG A 166 13.94 -0.83 7.39
CA ARG A 166 15.02 -1.80 7.52
C ARG A 166 15.61 -1.68 8.91
N SER A 167 15.41 -2.69 9.75
CA SER A 167 16.08 -2.77 11.05
C SER A 167 17.58 -2.88 10.87
N ASP A 168 18.33 -2.35 11.84
CA ASP A 168 19.75 -2.63 11.99
C ASP A 168 19.99 -4.12 12.33
N ARG A 169 18.99 -4.82 12.89
CA ARG A 169 18.98 -6.28 13.13
C ARG A 169 17.84 -6.96 12.37
N ALA A 170 18.14 -7.51 11.20
CA ALA A 170 17.13 -8.14 10.34
C ALA A 170 16.35 -9.29 11.00
N ALA A 171 16.94 -9.98 11.99
CA ALA A 171 16.30 -11.04 12.76
C ALA A 171 15.08 -10.57 13.58
N GLU A 172 14.93 -9.26 13.80
CA GLU A 172 13.78 -8.68 14.51
C GLU A 172 12.53 -8.58 13.61
N HIS A 173 12.67 -8.59 12.28
CA HIS A 173 11.53 -8.34 11.39
C HIS A 173 10.38 -9.36 11.51
N PRO A 174 10.60 -10.68 11.65
CA PRO A 174 9.51 -11.64 11.80
C PRO A 174 8.65 -11.35 13.04
N ALA A 175 9.29 -11.10 14.20
CA ALA A 175 8.58 -10.76 15.44
C ALA A 175 7.73 -9.48 15.29
N TRP A 176 8.21 -8.50 14.53
CA TRP A 176 7.45 -7.30 14.20
C TRP A 176 6.25 -7.58 13.30
N VAL A 177 6.40 -8.45 12.29
CA VAL A 177 5.29 -8.84 11.42
C VAL A 177 4.19 -9.52 12.23
N ASP A 178 4.56 -10.44 13.13
CA ASP A 178 3.61 -11.15 13.98
C ASP A 178 2.88 -10.20 14.93
N ALA A 179 3.63 -9.32 15.62
CA ALA A 179 3.05 -8.36 16.56
C ALA A 179 2.11 -7.34 15.87
N LEU A 180 2.48 -6.83 14.70
CA LEU A 180 1.66 -5.92 13.91
C LEU A 180 0.41 -6.61 13.36
N SER A 181 0.54 -7.86 12.91
CA SER A 181 -0.61 -8.64 12.41
C SER A 181 -1.60 -8.94 13.54
N ALA A 182 -1.11 -9.29 14.73
CA ALA A 182 -1.94 -9.46 15.92
C ALA A 182 -2.65 -8.16 16.33
N LEU A 183 -1.96 -7.01 16.27
CA LEU A 183 -2.55 -5.70 16.56
C LEU A 183 -3.64 -5.33 15.55
N ALA A 184 -3.38 -5.53 14.25
CA ALA A 184 -4.35 -5.26 13.18
C ALA A 184 -5.61 -6.13 13.33
N GLY A 185 -5.46 -7.42 13.64
CA GLY A 185 -6.57 -8.33 13.87
C GLY A 185 -7.45 -7.92 15.05
N ARG A 186 -6.84 -7.48 16.16
CA ARG A 186 -7.57 -6.98 17.34
C ARG A 186 -8.34 -5.68 17.05
N ALA A 187 -7.72 -4.76 16.33
CA ALA A 187 -8.36 -3.50 15.96
C ALA A 187 -9.58 -3.72 15.06
N ALA A 188 -9.52 -4.71 14.15
CA ALA A 188 -10.66 -5.11 13.34
C ALA A 188 -11.80 -5.72 14.17
N GLY A 189 -11.48 -6.50 15.21
CA GLY A 189 -12.48 -7.12 16.10
C GLY A 189 -13.13 -6.17 17.10
N THR A 190 -12.47 -5.05 17.45
CA THR A 190 -12.98 -4.06 18.43
C THR A 190 -13.93 -3.03 17.79
N ALA A 191 -14.12 -3.05 16.46
CA ALA A 191 -15.05 -2.13 15.80
C ALA A 191 -16.50 -2.40 16.26
N PRO A 192 -17.22 -1.41 16.82
CA PRO A 192 -18.60 -1.61 17.27
C PRO A 192 -19.51 -1.73 16.05
N GLY A 193 -19.77 -2.95 15.60
CA GLY A 193 -20.65 -3.19 14.45
C GLY A 193 -20.54 -4.53 13.71
N GLY A 194 -19.74 -5.50 14.16
CA GLY A 194 -19.75 -6.85 13.58
C GLY A 194 -20.77 -7.74 14.27
N HIS A 195 -22.00 -7.82 13.76
CA HIS A 195 -22.96 -8.87 14.13
C HIS A 195 -22.27 -10.24 14.00
N PRO A 196 -22.13 -11.07 15.06
CA PRO A 196 -21.83 -12.46 14.85
C PRO A 196 -22.99 -13.04 14.04
N ALA A 197 -22.67 -13.66 12.89
CA ALA A 197 -23.64 -14.44 12.13
C ALA A 197 -24.35 -15.40 13.11
N PRO A 198 -25.69 -15.49 13.08
CA PRO A 198 -26.39 -16.35 14.01
C PRO A 198 -25.94 -17.79 13.77
N ALA A 199 -25.36 -18.39 14.82
CA ALA A 199 -25.25 -19.83 14.91
C ALA A 199 -26.65 -20.39 14.66
N ALA A 200 -26.81 -21.10 13.54
CA ALA A 200 -28.04 -21.75 13.18
C ALA A 200 -28.35 -22.82 14.24
N ALA A 201 -29.13 -22.41 15.25
CA ALA A 201 -29.96 -23.30 16.01
C ALA A 201 -31.14 -23.70 15.12
N GLY A 202 -31.09 -24.91 14.59
CA GLY A 202 -32.23 -25.65 14.06
C GLY A 202 -31.91 -27.12 14.23
N GLY A 203 -32.72 -27.96 14.85
CA GLY A 203 -34.03 -27.83 15.45
C GLY A 203 -34.35 -29.23 15.95
N ALA A 204 -34.90 -29.34 17.15
CA ALA A 204 -35.32 -30.61 17.73
C ALA A 204 -36.50 -31.22 16.95
N GLY A 205 -36.53 -32.56 16.93
CA GLY A 205 -37.65 -33.40 16.49
C GLY A 205 -37.13 -34.60 15.69
N GLY A 206 -37.06 -35.85 16.15
CA GLY A 206 -37.77 -36.54 17.21
C GLY A 206 -38.56 -37.70 16.60
N THR A 207 -38.01 -38.93 16.66
CA THR A 207 -38.64 -40.28 16.58
C THR A 207 -37.47 -41.27 16.44
N GLY A 208 -37.18 -42.23 17.31
CA GLY A 208 -38.07 -43.20 17.96
C GLY A 208 -37.79 -44.58 17.34
N SER A 209 -36.89 -45.38 17.95
CA SER A 209 -36.70 -46.84 17.80
C SER A 209 -35.47 -47.21 18.65
N ALA A 210 -35.64 -47.65 19.91
CA ALA A 210 -35.82 -49.06 20.27
C ALA A 210 -34.67 -49.95 19.76
N GLU A 211 -33.57 -50.04 20.53
CA GLU A 211 -32.81 -51.29 20.60
C GLU A 211 -32.22 -51.44 22.01
N GLN A 212 -33.01 -52.13 22.82
CA GLN A 212 -32.71 -52.60 24.16
C GLN A 212 -32.32 -54.06 23.99
N GLN A 213 -31.05 -54.41 24.19
CA GLN A 213 -30.63 -55.73 24.68
C GLN A 213 -29.12 -55.84 24.89
N HIS A 214 -28.77 -56.64 25.89
CA HIS A 214 -27.44 -57.18 26.19
C HIS A 214 -26.54 -56.41 27.17
N GLN A 215 -27.03 -56.21 28.39
CA GLN A 215 -26.24 -56.45 29.60
C GLN A 215 -27.07 -57.28 30.59
N GLU A 216 -26.92 -58.60 30.53
CA GLU A 216 -27.12 -59.47 31.68
C GLU A 216 -25.73 -59.90 32.15
N GLY A 217 -25.27 -59.28 33.22
CA GLY A 217 -24.30 -59.88 34.12
C GLY A 217 -25.06 -60.36 35.35
N THR A 218 -24.92 -61.63 35.68
CA THR A 218 -24.98 -62.15 37.06
C THR A 218 -24.32 -63.54 37.06
N PRO A 219 -23.99 -64.08 38.23
CA PRO A 219 -22.71 -64.02 38.93
C PRO A 219 -21.79 -65.25 38.67
#